data_AF-A0A4V2SLV9-F1
#
_entry.id   AF-A0A4V2SLV9-F1
#
_cell.length_a   1.000
_cell.length_b   1.000
_cell.length_c   1.000
_cell.angle_alpha   90.00
_cell.angle_beta   90.00
_cell.angle_gamma   90.00
#
_symmetry.space_group_name_H-M   'P 1'
#
loop_
_entity.id
_entity.type
_entity.pdbx_description
1 polymer ?
#
loop_
_entity_poly.entity_id
_entity_poly.type
_entity_poly.pdbx_seq_one_letter_code
_entity_poly.pdbx_strand_id
1 'polypeptide(L)' 'MKKTILKLGKTLNKIEQKQINGGANCPTYPASRCLACGGHPLSNGCCLGTEQTHQCLRGVIE' A
#
# COMPACT_ATOMS: atom_id res chain seq x y z
N MET A 1 -20.28 9.87 -0.29
CA MET A 1 -19.50 9.79 0.98
C MET A 1 -18.68 11.06 1.12
N LYS A 2 -18.96 11.90 2.12
CA LYS A 2 -18.14 13.09 2.38
C LYS A 2 -16.75 12.59 2.79
N LYS A 3 -15.72 12.88 1.99
CA LYS A 3 -14.33 12.57 2.35
C LYS A 3 -14.02 13.40 3.60
N THR A 4 -14.05 12.77 4.77
CA THR A 4 -13.57 13.39 6.00
C THR A 4 -12.07 13.54 5.81
N ILE A 5 -11.64 14.69 5.28
CA ILE A 5 -10.23 15.07 5.31
C ILE A 5 -9.89 15.09 6.79
N LEU A 6 -9.09 14.13 7.27
CA LEU A 6 -8.61 14.14 8.65
C LEU A 6 -7.97 15.51 8.87
N LYS A 7 -8.64 16.38 9.63
CA LYS A 7 -8.07 17.64 10.09
C LYS A 7 -7.08 17.30 11.20
N LEU A 8 -5.94 16.71 10.85
CA LEU A 8 -4.80 16.72 11.74
C LEU A 8 -4.52 18.20 11.99
N GLY A 9 -4.53 18.66 13.25
CA GLY A 9 -4.23 20.04 13.64
C GLY A 9 -2.81 20.52 13.30
N LYS A 10 -2.12 19.81 12.41
CA LYS A 10 -0.80 20.05 11.87
C LYS A 10 -0.84 19.76 10.37
N THR A 11 -0.37 20.72 9.57
CA THR A 11 -0.11 20.46 8.15
C THR A 11 1.07 19.50 8.06
N LEU A 12 0.80 18.26 7.65
CA LEU A 12 1.83 17.24 7.45
C LEU A 12 2.76 17.70 6.32
N ASN A 13 4.06 17.66 6.57
CA ASN A 13 5.06 17.90 5.54
C ASN A 13 5.04 16.76 4.50
N LYS A 14 5.71 16.97 3.35
CA LYS A 14 5.73 15.98 2.25
C LYS A 14 6.26 14.60 2.66
N ILE A 15 7.15 14.55 3.65
CA ILE A 15 7.75 13.30 4.15
C ILE A 15 6.72 12.55 4.98
N GLU A 16 6.05 13.24 5.91
CA GLU A 16 4.98 12.68 6.75
C GLU A 16 3.78 12.20 5.89
N GLN A 17 3.39 12.97 4.88
CA GLN A 17 2.36 12.53 3.93
C GLN A 17 2.76 11.27 3.17
N LYS A 18 4.02 11.14 2.76
CA LYS A 18 4.50 9.92 2.09
C LYS A 18 4.47 8.70 3.00
N GLN A 19 4.74 8.86 4.29
CA GLN A 19 4.63 7.77 5.27
C GLN A 19 3.18 7.32 5.46
N ILE A 20 2.24 8.25 5.61
CA ILE A 20 0.81 7.92 5.78
C ILE A 20 0.21 7.31 4.51
N ASN A 21 0.59 7.82 3.34
CA ASN A 21 0.13 7.29 2.06
C ASN A 21 0.78 5.93 1.69
N GLY A 22 1.50 5.29 2.62
CA GLY A 22 2.01 3.93 2.45
C GLY A 22 3.19 3.78 1.50
N GLY A 23 3.87 4.87 1.15
CA GLY A 23 4.89 4.88 0.09
C GLY A 23 6.28 4.40 0.48
N ALA A 24 6.57 4.17 1.76
CA ALA A 24 7.95 4.02 2.25
C ALA A 24 8.31 2.68 2.91
N ASN A 25 7.38 1.97 3.57
CA ASN A 25 7.68 0.77 4.38
C ASN A 25 6.71 -0.39 4.11
N CYS A 26 6.57 -0.79 2.84
CA CYS A 26 5.86 -2.02 2.49
C CYS A 26 6.85 -3.20 2.40
N PRO A 27 6.40 -4.45 2.55
CA PRO A 27 7.16 -5.59 2.07
C PRO A 27 7.25 -5.52 0.54
N THR A 28 8.43 -5.81 -0.01
CA THR A 28 8.63 -5.83 -1.46
C THR A 28 8.34 -7.22 -2.00
N TYR A 29 7.73 -7.27 -3.18
CA TYR A 29 7.43 -8.51 -3.88
C TYR A 29 7.81 -8.41 -5.35
N PRO A 30 8.19 -9.52 -6.01
CA PRO A 30 8.32 -9.54 -7.45
C PRO A 30 7.02 -9.07 -8.12
N ALA A 31 7.14 -8.27 -9.18
CA ALA A 31 5.98 -7.73 -9.89
C ALA A 31 5.02 -8.83 -10.37
N SER A 32 5.56 -9.96 -10.82
CA SER A 32 4.80 -11.15 -11.22
C SER A 32 3.94 -11.70 -10.08
N ARG A 33 4.48 -11.77 -8.86
CA ARG A 33 3.76 -12.27 -7.69
C ARG A 33 2.67 -11.30 -7.22
N CYS A 34 2.95 -10.00 -7.28
CA CYS A 34 1.96 -8.97 -7.02
C CYS A 34 0.74 -9.08 -7.96
N LEU A 35 1.00 -9.20 -9.26
CA LEU A 35 -0.04 -9.37 -10.28
C LEU A 35 -0.82 -10.67 -10.10
N ALA A 36 -0.14 -11.78 -9.77
CA ALA A 36 -0.79 -13.07 -9.51
C ALA A 36 -1.79 -13.00 -8.33
N CYS A 37 -1.47 -12.22 -7.30
CA CYS A 37 -2.37 -11.97 -6.16
C CYS A 37 -3.41 -10.85 -6.40
N GLY A 38 -3.59 -10.40 -7.66
CA GLY A 38 -4.56 -9.37 -8.02
C GLY A 38 -4.18 -7.94 -7.59
N GLY A 39 -2.91 -7.71 -7.25
CA GLY A 39 -2.38 -6.40 -6.91
C GLY A 39 -1.73 -5.66 -8.09
N HIS A 40 -1.32 -4.42 -7.85
CA HIS A 40 -0.60 -3.56 -8.78
C HIS A 40 0.82 -3.27 -8.27
N PRO A 41 1.88 -3.67 -9.00
CA PRO A 41 3.25 -3.44 -8.57
C PRO A 41 3.64 -1.96 -8.73
N LEU A 42 4.34 -1.43 -7.74
CA LEU A 42 4.86 -0.06 -7.73
C LEU A 42 6.37 -0.05 -8.01
N SER A 43 6.89 1.08 -8.50
CA SER A 43 8.32 1.23 -8.86
C SER A 43 9.29 1.04 -7.69
N ASN A 44 8.80 1.14 -6.45
CA ASN A 44 9.58 0.90 -5.23
C ASN A 44 9.53 -0.57 -4.76
N GLY A 45 8.95 -1.49 -5.54
CA GLY A 45 8.81 -2.90 -5.22
C GLY A 45 7.61 -3.24 -4.33
N CYS A 46 6.85 -2.25 -3.87
CA CYS A 46 5.58 -2.48 -3.17
C CYS A 46 4.54 -3.11 -4.09
N CYS A 47 3.61 -3.85 -3.48
CA CYS A 47 2.39 -4.27 -4.14
C CYS A 47 1.19 -3.50 -3.56
N LEU A 48 0.53 -2.70 -4.40
CA LEU A 48 -0.72 -2.02 -4.04
C LEU A 48 -1.88 -3.00 -4.26
N GLY A 49 -2.70 -3.24 -3.25
CA GLY A 49 -3.81 -4.19 -3.35
C GLY A 49 -4.79 -4.09 -2.20
N THR A 50 -5.74 -5.02 -2.16
CA THR A 50 -6.68 -5.16 -1.06
C THR A 50 -6.08 -6.01 0.07
N GLU A 51 -6.80 -6.14 1.19
CA GLU A 51 -6.45 -7.11 2.23
C GLU A 51 -6.29 -8.54 1.67
N GLN A 52 -7.12 -8.91 0.68
CA GLN A 52 -7.07 -10.20 0.03
C GLN A 52 -5.78 -10.41 -0.76
N THR A 53 -5.31 -9.37 -1.46
CA THR A 53 -3.98 -9.36 -2.09
C THR A 53 -2.88 -9.55 -1.04
N HIS A 54 -2.98 -8.86 0.11
CA HIS A 54 -1.99 -8.99 1.18
C HIS A 54 -1.92 -10.40 1.76
N GLN A 55 -3.07 -11.04 1.98
CA GLN A 55 -3.17 -12.40 2.48
C GLN A 55 -2.60 -13.43 1.47
N CYS A 56 -2.88 -13.27 0.17
CA CYS A 56 -2.26 -14.09 -0.89
C CYS A 56 -0.74 -13.93 -0.92
N LEU A 57 -0.23 -12.70 -0.83
CA LEU A 57 1.21 -12.43 -0.82
C LEU A 57 1.93 -13.05 0.39
N ARG A 58 1.22 -13.13 1.51
CA ARG A 58 1.68 -13.80 2.73
C ARG A 58 1.52 -15.33 2.72
N GLY A 59 0.88 -15.91 1.71
CA GLY A 59 0.61 -17.34 1.63
C GLY A 59 -0.44 -17.82 2.65
N VAL A 60 -1.38 -16.96 3.02
CA VAL A 60 -2.48 -17.27 3.96
C VAL A 60 -3.72 -17.79 3.23
N ILE A 61 -3.82 -17.52 1.91
CA ILE A 61 -4.84 -18.05 1.01
C ILE A 61 -4.13 -18.48 -0.28
N GLU A 62 -4.42 -19.70 -0.72
CA GLU A 62 -3.93 -20.32 -1.96
C GLU A 62 -4.89 -20.09 -3.13
#